data_AF-A0A399NQ81-F1
#
_entry.id   AF-A0A399NQ81-F1
#
_cell.length_a   1.000
_cell.length_b   1.000
_cell.length_c   1.000
_cell.angle_alpha   90.00
_cell.angle_beta   90.00
_cell.angle_gamma   90.00
#
_symmetry.space_group_name_H-M   'P 1'
#
loop_
_entity.id
_entity.type
_entity.pdbx_description
1 polymer ?
#
loop_
_entity_poly.entity_id
_entity_poly.type
_entity_poly.pdbx_seq_one_letter_code
_entity_poly.pdbx_strand_id
1 'polypeptide(L)' 'MLALVAGGSRNRAIATALGISENTVKFHVANLLRKMGASTRAELAGLVRG' A
#
# COMPACT_ATOMS: atom_id res chain seq x y z
N MET A 1 -5.70 4.56 -0.04
CA MET A 1 -4.75 3.43 0.13
C MET A 1 -3.64 3.45 -0.92
N LEU A 2 -3.93 3.32 -2.23
CA LEU A 2 -2.91 3.21 -3.29
C LEU A 2 -1.84 4.31 -3.25
N ALA A 3 -2.25 5.59 -3.27
CA ALA A 3 -1.33 6.71 -3.21
C ALA A 3 -0.42 6.69 -1.97
N LEU A 4 -0.94 6.26 -0.82
CA LEU A 4 -0.15 6.16 0.42
C LEU A 4 0.90 5.04 0.32
N VAL A 5 0.53 3.88 -0.25
CA VAL A 5 1.47 2.75 -0.43
C VAL A 5 2.52 3.07 -1.48
N ALA A 6 2.12 3.60 -2.64
CA ALA A 6 3.02 4.02 -3.73
C ALA A 6 3.91 5.21 -3.30
N GLY A 7 3.41 6.08 -2.43
CA GLY A 7 4.17 7.15 -1.78
C GLY A 7 5.11 6.68 -0.68
N GLY A 8 5.20 5.37 -0.40
CA GLY A 8 6.13 4.81 0.59
C GLY A 8 5.69 4.92 2.05
N SER A 9 4.42 5.27 2.32
CA SER A 9 3.92 5.34 3.70
C SER A 9 3.95 3.97 4.39
N ARG A 10 4.45 3.94 5.62
CA ARG A 10 4.48 2.73 6.47
C ARG A 10 3.07 2.32 6.89
N ASN A 11 2.85 1.05 7.21
CA ASN A 11 1.52 0.54 7.58
C ASN A 11 0.89 1.32 8.74
N ARG A 12 1.68 1.66 9.77
CA ARG A 12 1.23 2.51 10.89
C ARG A 12 0.70 3.87 10.46
N ALA A 13 1.41 4.56 9.56
CA ALA A 13 0.96 5.87 9.06
C ALA A 13 -0.33 5.75 8.24
N ILE A 14 -0.45 4.70 7.43
CA ILE A 14 -1.66 4.41 6.67
C ILE A 14 -2.83 4.08 7.61
N ALA A 15 -2.58 3.29 8.66
CA ALA A 15 -3.57 2.93 9.68
C ALA A 15 -4.12 4.18 10.35
N THR A 16 -3.24 5.09 10.79
CA THR A 16 -3.63 6.39 11.36
C THR A 16 -4.40 7.24 10.35
N ALA A 17 -3.92 7.37 9.12
CA ALA A 17 -4.56 8.20 8.09
C ALA A 17 -5.96 7.71 7.68
N LEU A 18 -6.20 6.40 7.78
CA LEU A 18 -7.47 5.77 7.36
C LEU A 18 -8.37 5.38 8.54
N GLY A 19 -7.93 5.55 9.80
CA GLY A 19 -8.71 5.16 10.98
C GLY A 19 -8.95 3.65 11.11
N ILE A 20 -8.02 2.81 10.64
CA ILE A 20 -8.13 1.34 10.65
C ILE A 20 -6.93 0.69 11.32
N SER A 21 -7.02 -0.60 11.65
CA SER A 21 -5.89 -1.34 12.25
C SER A 21 -4.74 -1.55 11.27
N GLU A 22 -3.50 -1.65 11.78
CA GLU A 22 -2.34 -2.03 10.95
C GLU A 22 -2.50 -3.40 10.30
N ASN A 23 -3.24 -4.32 10.93
CA ASN A 23 -3.53 -5.62 10.36
C ASN A 23 -4.43 -5.50 9.11
N THR A 24 -5.47 -4.67 9.19
CA THR A 24 -6.33 -4.32 8.05
C THR A 24 -5.52 -3.68 6.93
N VAL A 25 -4.55 -2.81 7.27
CA VAL A 25 -3.61 -2.25 6.28
C VAL A 25 -2.78 -3.34 5.61
N LYS A 26 -2.22 -4.31 6.35
CA LYS A 26 -1.46 -5.43 5.74
C LYS A 26 -2.28 -6.18 4.71
N PHE A 27 -3.54 -6.51 5.04
CA PHE A 27 -4.45 -7.16 4.09
C PHE A 27 -4.72 -6.30 2.85
N HIS A 28 -4.99 -5.00 3.03
CA HIS A 28 -5.19 -4.09 1.91
C HIS A 28 -3.93 -3.92 1.05
N VAL A 29 -2.73 -3.87 1.64
CA VAL A 29 -1.46 -3.81 0.89
C VAL A 29 -1.26 -5.07 0.08
N ALA A 30 -1.42 -6.26 0.67
CA ALA A 30 -1.26 -7.52 -0.04
C ALA A 30 -2.24 -7.65 -1.22
N ASN A 31 -3.51 -7.30 -0.98
CA ASN A 31 -4.53 -7.29 -2.03
C ASN A 31 -4.24 -6.26 -3.12
N LEU A 32 -3.74 -5.09 -2.75
CA LEU A 32 -3.37 -4.05 -3.70
C LEU A 32 -2.21 -4.48 -4.59
N LEU A 33 -1.15 -5.02 -3.99
CA LEU A 33 0.01 -5.56 -4.71
C LEU A 33 -0.44 -6.63 -5.72
N ARG A 34 -1.23 -7.61 -5.27
CA ARG A 34 -1.81 -8.64 -6.14
C ARG A 34 -2.63 -8.06 -7.30
N LYS A 35 -3.51 -7.09 -7.01
CA LYS A 35 -4.38 -6.47 -8.03
C LYS A 35 -3.59 -5.66 -9.06
N MET A 36 -2.47 -5.08 -8.66
CA MET A 36 -1.61 -4.27 -9.52
C MET A 36 -0.51 -5.07 -10.20
N GLY A 37 -0.42 -6.39 -9.95
CA GLY A 37 0.64 -7.23 -10.49
C GLY A 37 2.03 -6.91 -9.93
N ALA A 38 2.11 -6.27 -8.75
CA ALA A 38 3.36 -5.95 -8.08
C ALA A 38 3.65 -6.98 -6.98
N SER A 39 4.92 -7.36 -6.82
CA SER A 39 5.40 -8.20 -5.72
C SER A 39 5.86 -7.35 -4.53
N THR A 40 6.28 -6.10 -4.80
CA THR A 40 6.78 -5.19 -3.76
C THR A 40 6.13 -3.81 -3.83
N ARG A 41 6.20 -3.09 -2.69
CA ARG A 41 5.76 -1.68 -2.61
C ARG A 41 6.56 -0.78 -3.56
N ALA A 42 7.84 -1.12 -3.78
CA ALA A 42 8.71 -0.39 -4.70
C ALA A 42 8.30 -0.61 -6.16
N GLU A 43 8.02 -1.87 -6.54
CA GLU A 43 7.47 -2.19 -7.87
C GLU A 43 6.14 -1.47 -8.11
N LEU A 44 5.22 -1.51 -7.13
CA LEU A 44 3.96 -0.76 -7.22
C LEU A 44 4.21 0.74 -7.43
N ALA A 45 5.17 1.31 -6.71
CA ALA A 45 5.52 2.72 -6.86
C ALA A 45 6.15 3.03 -8.23
N GLY A 46 6.84 2.08 -8.85
CA GLY A 46 7.32 2.18 -10.23
C GLY A 46 6.16 2.16 -11.24
N LEU A 47 5.24 1.19 -11.10
CA LEU A 47 4.08 1.03 -11.98
C LEU A 47 3.13 2.24 -11.99
N VAL A 48 3.03 2.97 -10.88
CA VAL A 48 2.13 4.14 -10.77
C VAL A 48 2.79 5.43 -11.25
N ARG A 49 4.13 5.46 -11.38
CA ARG A 49 4.89 6.64 -11.83
C ARG A 49 5.22 6.61 -13.33
N GLY A 50 5.10 5.45 -13.98
CA GLY A 50 5.16 5.30 -15.43
C GLY A 50 3.80 5.49 -16.06
#